data_AF-A0A1I3RUC5-F1
#
_entry.id   AF-A0A1I3RUC5-F1
#
_cell.length_a   1.000
_cell.length_b   1.000
_cell.length_c   1.000
_cell.angle_alpha   90.00
_cell.angle_beta   90.00
_cell.angle_gamma   90.00
#
_symmetry.space_group_name_H-M   'P 1'
#
loop_
_entity.id
_entity.type
_entity.pdbx_description
1 polymer ?
#
loop_
_entity_poly.entity_id
_entity_poly.type
_entity_poly.pdbx_seq_one_letter_code
_entity_poly.pdbx_strand_id
1 'polypeptide(L)'
;MKNYSLFNNIKSLLPIGLSPKERYKRKYATTIREVDRNQMLRHLDRMNINTSDFDLTKNEYSVRQQSFTSVYEGIQKDHPHPLLSTLTSTNSNSGHRYFVCFTQVNIPVGIMVFLPGTSGFSYGKPDYIDYLLTHPGAQGIGSLLVEKAVESLTNEELRVNSKHYAEPFYERLGFKAESHNIDTISMTLIPKESPQWEKVNNFYRLKAYL
;
A
#
# COMPACT_ATOMS: atom_id res chain seq x y z
N MET A 1 11.62 7.59 -29.25
CA MET A 1 10.15 7.46 -29.32
C MET A 1 9.62 7.32 -27.90
N LYS A 2 8.65 8.16 -27.52
CA LYS A 2 8.20 8.37 -26.13
C LYS A 2 7.12 7.33 -25.74
N ASN A 3 7.32 6.61 -24.64
CA ASN A 3 6.41 5.61 -24.07
C ASN A 3 5.14 6.23 -23.43
N TYR A 4 4.45 7.12 -24.14
CA TYR A 4 3.07 7.52 -23.78
C TYR A 4 2.06 6.37 -23.93
N SER A 5 2.49 5.17 -24.31
CA SER A 5 1.61 4.07 -24.72
C SER A 5 1.03 3.29 -23.53
N LEU A 6 1.67 3.20 -22.36
CA LEU A 6 1.11 2.42 -21.25
C LEU A 6 -0.19 3.01 -20.70
N PHE A 7 -0.25 4.34 -20.52
CA PHE A 7 -1.46 5.02 -20.06
C PHE A 7 -2.45 5.38 -21.18
N ASN A 8 -2.00 5.47 -22.45
CA ASN A 8 -2.89 5.69 -23.59
C ASN A 8 -3.41 4.40 -24.24
N ASN A 9 -2.71 3.26 -24.16
CA ASN A 9 -3.24 1.95 -24.60
C ASN A 9 -4.33 1.41 -23.68
N ILE A 10 -4.39 1.89 -22.43
CA ILE A 10 -5.56 1.65 -21.56
C ILE A 10 -6.80 2.39 -22.10
N LYS A 11 -6.65 3.48 -22.87
CA LYS A 11 -7.79 4.20 -23.46
C LYS A 11 -8.43 3.46 -24.65
N SER A 12 -7.68 2.61 -25.35
CA SER A 12 -8.13 1.96 -26.59
C SER A 12 -8.82 0.60 -26.41
N LEU A 13 -8.91 0.07 -25.18
CA LEU A 13 -9.45 -1.27 -24.89
C LEU A 13 -10.87 -1.26 -24.31
N LEU A 14 -11.59 -0.13 -24.32
CA LEU A 14 -12.93 -0.04 -23.73
C LEU A 14 -14.02 -0.29 -24.78
N PRO A 15 -14.91 -1.29 -24.59
CA PRO A 15 -16.02 -1.54 -25.51
C PRO A 15 -16.98 -0.35 -25.57
N ILE A 16 -17.49 -0.08 -26.77
CA ILE A 16 -18.46 0.97 -27.07
C ILE A 16 -19.76 0.63 -26.31
N GLY A 17 -20.24 1.54 -25.46
CA GLY A 17 -21.52 1.39 -24.74
C GLY A 17 -21.50 1.66 -23.23
N LEU A 18 -20.33 1.80 -22.60
CA LEU A 18 -20.24 2.12 -21.15
C LEU A 18 -20.43 3.61 -20.88
N SER A 19 -21.17 3.95 -19.81
CA SER A 19 -21.30 5.32 -19.32
C SER A 19 -19.95 5.86 -18.81
N PRO A 20 -19.74 7.20 -18.77
CA PRO A 20 -18.50 7.79 -18.24
C PRO A 20 -18.16 7.33 -16.80
N LYS A 21 -19.17 7.11 -15.95
CA LYS A 21 -19.03 6.62 -14.57
C LYS A 21 -18.56 5.16 -14.52
N GLU A 22 -19.04 4.31 -15.42
CA GLU A 22 -18.61 2.91 -15.53
C GLU A 22 -17.23 2.78 -16.15
N ARG A 23 -16.91 3.65 -17.13
CA ARG A 23 -15.55 3.78 -17.67
C ARG A 23 -14.58 4.20 -16.57
N TYR A 24 -14.97 5.15 -15.70
CA TYR A 24 -14.18 5.55 -14.54
C TYR A 24 -14.04 4.40 -13.53
N LYS A 25 -15.14 3.77 -13.09
CA LYS A 25 -15.12 2.62 -12.17
C LYS A 25 -14.27 1.45 -12.67
N ARG A 26 -14.30 1.13 -13.97
CA ARG A 26 -13.45 0.09 -14.56
C ARG A 26 -12.00 0.54 -14.70
N LYS A 27 -11.75 1.76 -15.22
CA LYS A 27 -10.39 2.31 -15.39
C LYS A 27 -9.57 2.35 -14.08
N TYR A 28 -10.24 2.41 -12.93
CA TYR A 28 -9.62 2.38 -11.61
C TYR A 28 -9.98 1.15 -10.78
N ALA A 29 -10.58 0.11 -11.37
CA ALA A 29 -10.79 -1.12 -10.63
C ALA A 29 -9.42 -1.75 -10.36
N THR A 30 -9.08 -1.82 -9.09
CA THR A 30 -7.84 -2.42 -8.62
C THR A 30 -8.13 -3.75 -7.95
N THR A 31 -7.18 -4.66 -8.01
CA THR A 31 -7.25 -5.94 -7.29
C THR A 31 -6.04 -6.06 -6.40
N ILE A 32 -6.27 -6.40 -5.13
CA ILE A 32 -5.18 -6.67 -4.19
C ILE A 32 -5.01 -8.18 -4.10
N ARG A 33 -3.77 -8.64 -4.26
CA ARG A 33 -3.41 -10.05 -4.13
C ARG A 33 -2.36 -10.20 -3.05
N GLU A 34 -2.51 -11.22 -2.23
CA GLU A 34 -1.44 -11.70 -1.36
C GLU A 34 -0.44 -12.50 -2.21
N VAL A 35 0.84 -12.25 -1.99
CA VAL A 35 1.94 -12.85 -2.76
C VAL A 35 3.07 -13.27 -1.82
N ASP A 36 3.99 -14.10 -2.31
CA ASP A 36 5.22 -14.37 -1.57
C ASP A 36 6.21 -13.20 -1.65
N ARG A 37 7.21 -13.21 -0.76
CA ARG A 37 8.26 -12.18 -0.69
C ARG A 37 8.95 -11.93 -2.03
N ASN A 38 9.30 -12.98 -2.77
CA ASN A 38 10.04 -12.85 -4.03
C ASN A 38 9.17 -12.22 -5.11
N GLN A 39 7.88 -12.57 -5.15
CA GLN A 39 6.92 -11.92 -6.03
C GLN A 39 6.75 -10.44 -5.68
N MET A 40 6.63 -10.11 -4.39
CA MET A 40 6.56 -8.72 -3.93
C MET A 40 7.77 -7.92 -4.41
N LEU A 41 8.99 -8.43 -4.24
CA LEU A 41 10.21 -7.74 -4.66
C LEU A 41 10.29 -7.55 -6.19
N ARG A 42 9.88 -8.56 -6.98
CA ARG A 42 9.77 -8.38 -8.44
C ARG A 42 8.77 -7.29 -8.82
N HIS A 43 7.66 -7.16 -8.08
CA HIS A 43 6.68 -6.11 -8.30
C HIS A 43 7.18 -4.74 -7.85
N LEU A 44 7.97 -4.67 -6.78
CA LEU A 44 8.64 -3.47 -6.30
C LEU A 44 9.59 -2.92 -7.36
N ASP A 45 10.44 -3.76 -7.95
CA ASP A 45 11.36 -3.38 -9.03
C ASP A 45 10.59 -2.88 -10.26
N ARG A 46 9.51 -3.58 -10.64
CA ARG A 46 8.63 -3.13 -11.74
C ARG A 46 7.98 -1.78 -11.46
N MET A 47 7.56 -1.52 -10.22
CA MET A 47 7.02 -0.21 -9.84
C MET A 47 8.08 0.88 -9.96
N ASN A 48 9.32 0.62 -9.56
CA ASN A 48 10.41 1.60 -9.69
C ASN A 48 10.71 1.96 -11.16
N ILE A 49 10.79 0.96 -12.04
CA ILE A 49 10.98 1.16 -13.48
C ILE A 49 9.83 2.00 -14.08
N ASN A 50 8.59 1.68 -13.71
CA ASN A 50 7.43 2.42 -14.20
C ASN A 50 7.39 3.87 -13.69
N THR A 51 7.88 4.11 -12.47
CA THR A 51 7.98 5.45 -11.88
C THR A 51 9.08 6.27 -12.56
N SER A 52 10.22 5.67 -12.94
CA SER A 52 11.28 6.39 -13.67
C SER A 52 10.86 6.86 -15.06
N ASP A 53 9.87 6.20 -15.67
CA ASP A 53 9.27 6.59 -16.95
C ASP A 53 8.15 7.64 -16.80
N PHE A 54 7.76 7.97 -15.56
CA PHE A 54 6.71 8.94 -15.29
C PHE A 54 7.26 10.37 -15.33
N ASP A 55 6.54 11.29 -15.98
CA ASP A 55 6.98 12.68 -16.12
C ASP A 55 6.83 13.44 -14.78
N LEU A 56 7.91 13.44 -14.00
CA LEU A 56 8.01 14.04 -12.66
C LEU A 56 8.21 15.56 -12.68
N THR A 57 8.22 16.20 -13.86
CA THR A 57 8.44 17.65 -13.99
C THR A 57 7.30 18.50 -13.43
N LYS A 58 6.17 17.89 -13.05
CA LYS A 58 5.09 18.55 -12.32
C LYS A 58 5.38 18.54 -10.83
N ASN A 59 5.62 19.73 -10.26
CA ASN A 59 5.83 19.97 -8.81
C ASN A 59 4.81 19.26 -7.90
N GLU A 60 3.58 19.04 -8.38
CA GLU A 60 2.49 18.38 -7.65
C GLU A 60 2.79 16.94 -7.22
N TYR A 61 3.77 16.26 -7.85
CA TYR A 61 4.14 14.87 -7.51
C TYR A 61 5.43 14.74 -6.70
N SER A 62 6.15 15.83 -6.44
CA SER A 62 7.45 15.82 -5.77
C SER A 62 7.43 15.15 -4.39
N VAL A 63 6.46 15.51 -3.54
CA VAL A 63 6.28 14.91 -2.21
C VAL A 63 5.95 13.42 -2.29
N ARG A 64 5.11 13.03 -3.25
CA ARG A 64 4.75 11.63 -3.48
C ARG A 64 5.92 10.81 -4.01
N GLN A 65 6.74 11.42 -4.85
CA GLN A 65 7.98 10.81 -5.34
C GLN A 65 8.98 10.60 -4.22
N GLN A 66 9.17 11.61 -3.35
CA GLN A 66 10.06 11.48 -2.19
C GLN A 66 9.58 10.37 -1.25
N SER A 67 8.28 10.30 -0.97
CA SER A 67 7.69 9.21 -0.19
C SER A 67 7.90 7.85 -0.86
N PHE A 68 7.68 7.76 -2.18
CA PHE A 68 7.93 6.53 -2.95
C PHE A 68 9.38 6.08 -2.83
N THR A 69 10.34 6.96 -3.09
CA THR A 69 11.77 6.64 -3.02
C THR A 69 12.17 6.19 -1.62
N SER A 70 11.76 6.94 -0.58
CA SER A 70 12.09 6.61 0.81
C SER A 70 11.55 5.25 1.25
N VAL A 71 10.31 4.92 0.88
CA VAL A 71 9.70 3.63 1.23
C VAL A 71 10.29 2.49 0.38
N TYR A 72 10.55 2.73 -0.90
CA TYR A 72 11.22 1.77 -1.79
C TYR A 72 12.59 1.36 -1.23
N GLU A 73 13.41 2.33 -0.85
CA GLU A 73 14.74 2.09 -0.27
C GLU A 73 14.65 1.33 1.07
N GLY A 74 13.67 1.67 1.91
CA GLY A 74 13.39 0.94 3.15
C GLY A 74 13.07 -0.54 2.91
N ILE A 75 12.14 -0.83 1.99
CA ILE A 75 11.79 -2.22 1.64
C ILE A 75 13.00 -2.97 1.08
N GLN A 76 13.80 -2.36 0.19
CA GLN A 76 14.99 -3.00 -0.37
C GLN A 76 16.06 -3.30 0.69
N LYS A 77 16.24 -2.39 1.66
CA LYS A 77 17.20 -2.56 2.75
C LYS A 77 16.79 -3.71 3.69
N ASP A 78 15.52 -3.75 4.09
CA ASP A 78 15.05 -4.69 5.11
C ASP A 78 14.60 -6.04 4.49
N HIS A 79 14.31 -6.05 3.19
CA HIS A 79 13.96 -7.24 2.43
C HIS A 79 14.80 -7.35 1.13
N PRO A 80 16.12 -7.58 1.22
CA PRO A 80 17.00 -7.59 0.06
C PRO A 80 16.63 -8.70 -0.95
N HIS A 81 16.69 -8.38 -2.24
CA HIS A 81 16.44 -9.35 -3.31
C HIS A 81 17.43 -10.53 -3.23
N PRO A 82 16.99 -11.79 -3.41
CA PRO A 82 17.86 -12.97 -3.28
C PRO A 82 19.11 -12.96 -4.17
N LEU A 83 19.02 -12.31 -5.34
CA LEU A 83 20.14 -12.16 -6.28
C LEU A 83 21.17 -11.10 -5.86
N LEU A 84 20.81 -10.21 -4.93
CA LEU A 84 21.68 -9.15 -4.40
C LEU A 84 22.23 -9.49 -3.00
N SER A 85 21.70 -10.53 -2.35
CA SER A 85 22.16 -10.98 -1.03
C SER A 85 23.33 -11.98 -1.18
N THR A 86 24.55 -11.49 -1.32
CA THR A 86 25.74 -12.36 -1.34
C THR A 86 26.09 -12.92 0.04
N LEU A 87 25.69 -12.33 1.16
CA LEU A 87 26.02 -12.82 2.50
C LEU A 87 24.89 -12.46 3.48
N THR A 88 24.50 -13.42 4.32
CA THR A 88 23.76 -13.25 5.59
C THR A 88 22.35 -12.65 5.56
N SER A 89 21.37 -13.32 4.97
CA SER A 89 20.00 -13.21 5.47
C SER A 89 19.42 -14.60 5.67
N THR A 90 19.41 -14.99 6.94
CA THR A 90 18.67 -16.14 7.45
C THR A 90 17.24 -16.07 6.92
N ASN A 91 16.84 -17.12 6.20
CA ASN A 91 15.45 -17.47 5.88
C ASN A 91 14.65 -17.70 7.16
N SER A 92 14.51 -16.69 8.03
CA SER A 92 13.49 -16.74 9.05
C SER A 92 12.16 -16.53 8.33
N ASN A 93 11.22 -17.44 8.57
CA ASN A 93 9.79 -17.25 8.34
C ASN A 93 9.33 -16.03 9.14
N SER A 94 9.77 -14.84 8.74
CA SER A 94 9.30 -13.59 9.27
C SER A 94 7.82 -13.58 8.93
N GLY A 95 6.93 -13.63 9.92
CA GLY A 95 5.49 -13.84 9.72
C GLY A 95 4.77 -12.77 8.88
N HIS A 96 5.50 -11.92 8.17
CA HIS A 96 5.03 -10.95 7.21
C HIS A 96 4.17 -11.58 6.12
N ARG A 97 3.14 -10.85 5.75
CA ARG A 97 2.27 -11.07 4.61
C ARG A 97 2.47 -9.93 3.63
N TYR A 98 2.57 -10.24 2.36
CA TYR A 98 2.87 -9.27 1.32
C TYR A 98 1.66 -9.09 0.43
N PHE A 99 1.18 -7.87 0.30
CA PHE A 99 0.05 -7.54 -0.56
C PHE A 99 0.48 -6.62 -1.69
N VAL A 100 0.05 -6.93 -2.90
CA VAL A 100 0.31 -6.10 -4.09
C VAL A 100 -1.03 -5.69 -4.70
N CYS A 101 -1.19 -4.39 -4.90
CA CYS A 101 -2.31 -3.79 -5.57
C CYS A 101 -2.00 -3.64 -7.06
N PHE A 102 -2.85 -4.22 -7.90
CA PHE A 102 -2.75 -4.19 -9.35
C PHE A 102 -3.90 -3.38 -9.95
N THR A 103 -3.62 -2.70 -11.06
CA THR A 103 -4.65 -2.22 -11.98
C THR A 103 -5.30 -3.39 -12.73
N GLN A 104 -6.42 -3.15 -13.43
CA GLN A 104 -7.08 -4.16 -14.28
C GLN A 104 -6.13 -4.82 -15.30
N VAL A 105 -5.15 -4.09 -15.81
CA VAL A 105 -4.16 -4.59 -16.78
C VAL A 105 -2.92 -5.23 -16.11
N ASN A 106 -3.05 -5.63 -14.84
CA ASN A 106 -2.01 -6.34 -14.09
C ASN A 106 -0.70 -5.55 -13.92
N ILE A 107 -0.79 -4.21 -13.92
CA ILE A 107 0.33 -3.32 -13.59
C ILE A 107 0.31 -3.08 -12.06
N PRO A 108 1.40 -3.36 -11.34
CA PRO A 108 1.48 -3.08 -9.90
C PRO A 108 1.52 -1.57 -9.64
N VAL A 109 0.70 -1.11 -8.70
CA VAL A 109 0.56 0.32 -8.34
C VAL A 109 0.60 0.57 -6.83
N GLY A 110 0.67 -0.48 -6.01
CA GLY A 110 0.86 -0.37 -4.58
C GLY A 110 1.36 -1.66 -3.97
N ILE A 111 2.12 -1.55 -2.88
CA ILE A 111 2.66 -2.66 -2.10
C ILE A 111 2.40 -2.37 -0.62
N MET A 112 2.03 -3.39 0.12
CA MET A 112 1.96 -3.36 1.57
C MET A 112 2.70 -4.57 2.16
N VAL A 113 3.57 -4.32 3.12
CA VAL A 113 4.17 -5.33 3.99
C VAL A 113 3.42 -5.28 5.30
N PHE A 114 2.72 -6.37 5.62
CA PHE A 114 1.86 -6.48 6.79
C PHE A 114 2.45 -7.50 7.76
N LEU A 115 2.60 -7.13 9.02
CA LEU A 115 3.08 -8.01 10.07
C LEU A 115 1.90 -8.36 10.99
N PRO A 116 1.32 -9.57 10.88
CA PRO A 116 0.30 -10.01 11.81
C PRO A 116 0.87 -10.13 13.22
N GLY A 117 0.06 -9.73 14.20
CA GLY A 117 0.33 -9.93 15.61
C GLY A 117 0.42 -11.42 15.95
N THR A 118 1.44 -11.82 16.71
CA THR A 118 1.54 -13.20 17.20
C THR A 118 0.55 -13.43 18.34
N SER A 119 -0.35 -14.39 18.20
CA SER A 119 -1.35 -14.79 19.20
C SER A 119 -0.80 -15.73 20.30
N GLY A 120 0.52 -15.87 20.41
CA GLY A 120 1.18 -16.80 21.32
C GLY A 120 1.57 -16.16 22.65
N PHE A 121 0.75 -16.43 23.68
CA PHE A 121 0.99 -16.18 25.11
C PHE A 121 1.00 -14.70 25.57
N SER A 122 -0.06 -14.36 26.32
CA SER A 122 -0.27 -13.16 27.16
C SER A 122 -0.08 -11.81 26.45
N TYR A 123 -1.21 -11.17 26.15
CA TYR A 123 -1.36 -9.90 25.42
C TYR A 123 -0.97 -10.03 23.93
N GLY A 124 -1.97 -10.28 23.08
CA GLY A 124 -1.78 -10.34 21.64
C GLY A 124 -1.08 -9.07 21.15
N LYS A 125 0.06 -9.23 20.47
CA LYS A 125 0.73 -8.09 19.84
C LYS A 125 -0.22 -7.51 18.78
N PRO A 126 -0.30 -6.18 18.63
CA PRO A 126 -1.14 -5.60 17.59
C PRO A 126 -0.63 -5.99 16.21
N ASP A 127 -1.49 -5.91 15.21
CA ASP A 127 -1.10 -6.06 13.81
C ASP A 127 -0.42 -4.77 13.33
N TYR A 128 0.57 -4.88 12.45
CA TYR A 128 1.32 -3.72 11.95
C TYR A 128 1.31 -3.62 10.42
N ILE A 129 1.19 -2.39 9.92
CA ILE A 129 1.67 -2.05 8.57
C ILE A 129 3.13 -1.64 8.73
N ASP A 130 4.03 -2.51 8.25
CA ASP A 130 5.47 -2.24 8.28
C ASP A 130 5.87 -1.29 7.14
N TYR A 131 5.38 -1.59 5.94
CA TYR A 131 5.59 -0.75 4.76
C TYR A 131 4.29 -0.56 3.98
N LEU A 132 4.09 0.67 3.48
CA LEU A 132 3.02 1.02 2.56
C LEU A 132 3.57 1.90 1.43
N LEU A 133 3.70 1.32 0.25
CA LEU A 133 4.20 2.00 -0.96
C LEU A 133 3.07 2.16 -1.96
N THR A 134 2.95 3.35 -2.56
CA THR A 134 2.00 3.59 -3.66
C THR A 134 2.69 4.31 -4.79
N HIS A 135 2.36 3.95 -6.03
CA HIS A 135 2.90 4.64 -7.21
C HIS A 135 2.51 6.13 -7.16
N PRO A 136 3.44 7.09 -7.39
CA PRO A 136 3.18 8.52 -7.19
C PRO A 136 2.00 9.07 -8.00
N GLY A 137 1.84 8.57 -9.22
CA GLY A 137 0.72 8.92 -10.12
C GLY A 137 -0.62 8.24 -9.79
N ALA A 138 -0.67 7.33 -8.81
CA ALA A 138 -1.90 6.66 -8.40
C ALA A 138 -2.53 7.34 -7.17
N GLN A 139 -3.85 7.39 -7.12
CA GLN A 139 -4.62 7.96 -6.00
C GLN A 139 -5.53 6.90 -5.38
N GLY A 140 -5.83 7.03 -4.09
CA GLY A 140 -6.70 6.09 -3.35
C GLY A 140 -6.10 4.72 -3.05
N ILE A 141 -4.99 4.33 -3.69
CA ILE A 141 -4.35 3.02 -3.50
C ILE A 141 -3.95 2.77 -2.04
N GLY A 142 -3.45 3.80 -1.35
CA GLY A 142 -3.07 3.67 0.06
C GLY A 142 -4.26 3.31 0.94
N SER A 143 -5.42 3.97 0.74
CA SER A 143 -6.64 3.67 1.49
C SER A 143 -7.12 2.24 1.23
N LEU A 144 -7.08 1.77 -0.01
CA LEU A 144 -7.47 0.40 -0.37
C LEU A 144 -6.57 -0.65 0.28
N LEU A 145 -5.26 -0.40 0.35
CA LEU A 145 -4.31 -1.27 1.03
C LEU A 145 -4.54 -1.27 2.55
N VAL A 146 -4.86 -0.12 3.15
CA VAL A 146 -5.22 -0.03 4.57
C VAL A 146 -6.54 -0.76 4.85
N GLU A 147 -7.56 -0.64 4.00
CA GLU A 147 -8.77 -1.48 4.09
C GLU A 147 -8.41 -2.96 4.04
N LYS A 148 -7.46 -3.35 3.18
CA LYS A 148 -6.99 -4.74 3.14
C LYS A 148 -6.27 -5.17 4.42
N ALA A 149 -5.50 -4.27 5.05
CA ALA A 149 -4.90 -4.55 6.36
C ALA A 149 -5.99 -4.75 7.43
N VAL A 150 -7.01 -3.89 7.44
CA VAL A 150 -8.15 -3.99 8.36
C VAL A 150 -8.94 -5.29 8.17
N GLU A 151 -9.14 -5.76 6.94
CA GLU A 151 -9.72 -7.08 6.67
C GLU A 151 -8.85 -8.24 7.16
N SER A 152 -7.54 -8.04 7.19
CA SER A 152 -6.53 -9.06 7.48
C SER A 152 -6.13 -9.10 8.95
N LEU A 153 -6.79 -8.28 9.77
CA LEU A 153 -6.57 -8.16 11.20
C LEU A 153 -6.78 -9.50 11.91
N THR A 154 -5.79 -9.87 12.71
CA THR A 154 -5.87 -10.97 13.67
C THR A 154 -6.26 -10.45 15.06
N ASN A 155 -6.04 -9.16 15.32
CA ASN A 155 -6.44 -8.44 16.53
C ASN A 155 -7.33 -7.24 16.15
N GLU A 156 -8.08 -6.66 17.09
CA GLU A 156 -8.95 -5.50 16.78
C GLU A 156 -8.19 -4.19 16.50
N GLU A 157 -6.85 -4.24 16.50
CA GLU A 157 -5.96 -3.08 16.52
C GLU A 157 -4.89 -3.17 15.42
N LEU A 158 -4.77 -2.09 14.64
CA LEU A 158 -3.76 -1.90 13.61
C LEU A 158 -2.82 -0.75 13.99
N ARG A 159 -1.51 -0.98 13.91
CA ARG A 159 -0.48 0.04 14.16
C ARG A 159 0.36 0.34 12.93
N VAL A 160 0.91 1.55 12.91
CA VAL A 160 1.89 1.99 11.91
C VAL A 160 2.90 2.93 12.54
N ASN A 161 4.17 2.80 12.16
CA ASN A 161 5.18 3.82 12.41
C ASN A 161 5.32 4.67 11.13
N SER A 162 4.65 5.81 11.10
CA SER A 162 4.62 6.68 9.94
C SER A 162 5.74 7.71 9.98
N LYS A 163 6.24 8.15 8.82
CA LYS A 163 6.95 9.43 8.75
C LYS A 163 5.99 10.58 9.06
N HIS A 164 6.51 11.65 9.66
CA HIS A 164 5.72 12.84 10.02
C HIS A 164 4.87 13.38 8.86
N TYR A 165 5.43 13.44 7.65
CA TYR A 165 4.69 13.94 6.47
C TYR A 165 3.48 13.09 6.05
N ALA A 166 3.40 11.83 6.50
CA ALA A 166 2.32 10.90 6.15
C ALA A 166 1.24 10.80 7.23
N GLU A 167 1.41 11.47 8.38
CA GLU A 167 0.39 11.55 9.44
C GLU A 167 -0.98 12.03 8.93
N PRO A 168 -1.10 13.13 8.15
CA PRO A 168 -2.41 13.56 7.64
C PRO A 168 -3.10 12.53 6.74
N PHE A 169 -2.34 11.62 6.12
CA PHE A 169 -2.92 10.51 5.38
C PHE A 169 -3.57 9.50 6.34
N TYR A 170 -2.86 9.07 7.38
CA TYR A 170 -3.38 8.09 8.35
C TYR A 170 -4.51 8.65 9.23
N GLU A 171 -4.43 9.91 9.65
CA GLU A 171 -5.51 10.56 10.42
C GLU A 171 -6.85 10.57 9.65
N ARG A 172 -6.82 10.82 8.34
CA ARG A 172 -8.01 10.75 7.48
C ARG A 172 -8.61 9.34 7.41
N LEU A 173 -7.81 8.32 7.68
CA LEU A 173 -8.24 6.92 7.78
C LEU A 173 -8.61 6.53 9.22
N GLY A 174 -8.66 7.49 10.15
CA GLY A 174 -9.09 7.26 11.54
C GLY A 174 -7.99 6.77 12.49
N PHE A 175 -6.73 6.77 12.07
CA PHE A 175 -5.61 6.52 12.98
C PHE A 175 -5.45 7.70 13.94
N LYS A 176 -5.00 7.40 15.17
CA LYS A 176 -4.65 8.39 16.18
C LYS A 176 -3.17 8.27 16.51
N ALA A 177 -2.46 9.39 16.62
CA ALA A 177 -1.07 9.39 17.08
C ALA A 177 -1.00 8.99 18.56
N GLU A 178 -0.06 8.09 18.89
CA GLU A 178 0.22 7.67 20.27
C GLU A 178 1.51 8.31 20.79
N SER A 179 2.55 8.36 19.95
CA SER A 179 3.86 8.87 20.33
C SER A 179 4.62 9.42 19.14
N HIS A 180 5.43 10.45 19.39
CA HIS A 180 6.28 11.09 18.40
C HIS A 180 7.74 10.81 18.75
N ASN A 181 8.46 10.22 17.80
CA ASN A 181 9.91 10.12 17.81
C ASN A 181 10.49 11.15 16.82
N ILE A 182 11.81 11.35 16.85
CA ILE A 182 12.50 12.31 15.98
C ILE A 182 12.16 12.05 14.50
N ASP A 183 12.15 10.79 14.07
CA ASP A 183 12.01 10.42 12.66
C ASP A 183 10.62 9.88 12.27
N THR A 184 9.78 9.49 13.24
CA THR A 184 8.52 8.77 13.02
C THR A 184 7.47 9.09 14.07
N ILE A 185 6.21 8.86 13.74
CA ILE A 185 5.05 8.92 14.63
C ILE A 185 4.42 7.53 14.69
N SER A 186 4.24 6.98 15.89
CA SER A 186 3.46 5.76 16.11
C SER A 186 1.99 6.12 16.09
N MET A 187 1.20 5.45 15.25
CA MET A 187 -0.22 5.69 15.11
C MET A 187 -1.00 4.38 15.19
N THR A 188 -2.18 4.45 15.80
CA THR A 188 -3.05 3.28 16.05
C THR A 188 -4.45 3.50 15.50
N LEU A 189 -5.02 2.45 14.91
CA LEU A 189 -6.40 2.38 14.46
C LEU A 189 -7.10 1.19 15.12
N ILE A 190 -8.24 1.48 15.74
CA ILE A 190 -9.24 0.48 16.15
C ILE A 190 -10.48 0.75 15.30
N PRO A 191 -10.75 -0.03 14.23
CA PRO A 191 -11.81 0.27 13.27
C PRO A 191 -13.20 0.41 13.91
N LYS A 192 -13.47 -0.35 14.98
CA LYS A 192 -14.72 -0.30 15.73
C LYS A 192 -14.98 1.03 16.45
N GLU A 193 -13.92 1.72 16.86
CA GLU A 193 -13.98 2.97 17.63
C GLU A 193 -13.82 4.21 16.74
N SER A 194 -13.46 4.01 15.48
CA SER A 194 -13.20 5.10 14.54
C SER A 194 -14.48 5.51 13.79
N PRO A 195 -14.88 6.79 13.83
CA PRO A 195 -16.05 7.27 13.10
C PRO A 195 -15.88 7.20 11.57
N GLN A 196 -14.65 7.05 11.07
CA GLN A 196 -14.31 6.92 9.65
C GLN A 196 -14.65 5.54 9.07
N TRP A 197 -14.87 4.54 9.91
CA TRP A 197 -15.15 3.16 9.50
C TRP A 197 -16.58 2.74 9.83
N GLU A 198 -17.11 1.86 8.99
CA GLU A 198 -18.43 1.24 9.16
C GLU A 198 -18.34 -0.26 8.89
N LYS A 199 -19.07 -1.05 9.68
CA LYS A 199 -19.12 -2.50 9.51
C LYS A 199 -20.21 -2.86 8.50
N VAL A 200 -19.81 -3.31 7.31
CA VAL A 200 -20.69 -3.74 6.21
C VAL A 200 -20.41 -5.21 5.91
N ASN A 201 -21.44 -6.06 5.99
CA ASN A 201 -21.34 -7.50 5.71
C ASN A 201 -20.17 -8.20 6.43
N ASN A 202 -19.99 -7.89 7.72
CA ASN A 202 -18.89 -8.35 8.58
C ASN A 202 -17.49 -7.77 8.33
N PHE A 203 -17.31 -6.91 7.34
CA PHE A 203 -16.04 -6.24 7.07
C PHE A 203 -16.12 -4.75 7.42
N TYR A 204 -15.04 -4.20 7.98
CA TYR A 204 -14.92 -2.76 8.15
C TYR A 204 -14.54 -2.12 6.81
N ARG A 205 -15.25 -1.05 6.44
CA ARG A 205 -15.06 -0.26 5.24
C ARG A 205 -14.96 1.21 5.60
N LEU A 206 -14.19 1.98 4.82
CA LEU A 206 -14.15 3.42 5.00
C LEU A 206 -15.48 4.04 4.53
N LYS A 207 -16.13 4.80 5.40
CA LYS A 207 -17.41 5.46 5.10
C LYS A 207 -17.35 6.39 3.90
N ALA A 208 -16.18 6.97 3.62
CA ALA A 208 -15.98 7.86 2.49
C ALA A 208 -16.20 7.18 1.12
N TYR A 209 -16.27 5.84 1.07
CA TYR A 209 -16.42 5.05 -0.16
C TYR A 209 -17.68 4.18 -0.19
N LEU A 210 -18.55 4.28 0.81
CA LEU A 210 -19.87 3.64 0.86
C LEU A 210 -20.94 4.54 0.21
#